data_AF-A0A7Y5RJN6-F1
#
_entry.id   AF-A0A7Y5RJN6-F1
#
_cell.length_a   1.000
_cell.length_b   1.000
_cell.length_c   1.000
_cell.angle_alpha   90.00
_cell.angle_beta   90.00
_cell.angle_gamma   90.00
#
_symmetry.space_group_name_H-M   'P 1'
#
loop_
_entity.id
_entity.type
_entity.pdbx_description
1 polymer ?
#
loop_
_entity_poly.entity_id
_entity_poly.type
_entity_poly.pdbx_seq_one_letter_code
_entity_poly.pdbx_strand_id
1 'polypeptide(L)'
;MFTVGHRTVLDPADALADTGRQALFIADALVAAYPHDTEARGLRAVIRLGLARRPGRVAPDGTGLALHEVDRRRWDRGLLAAGLDDATFAAAGDGRFAIEAAIAGLHSSAPTFERTDWARIVQLYGALEQRWPSPSVRVARLVATAQALLATPGTEPDDLVTPPSPSPTSSGEPGDESTRLRATATSPRSSPSNRSGGSV
;
A
#
# COMPACT_ATOMS: atom_id res chain seq x y z
N MET A 1 0.62 -3.69 3.82
CA MET A 1 0.73 -2.25 3.47
C MET A 1 0.55 -1.42 4.74
N PHE A 2 1.65 -0.91 5.28
CA PHE A 2 1.73 -0.20 6.57
C PHE A 2 2.07 1.28 6.29
N THR A 3 1.11 2.05 5.78
CA THR A 3 1.37 3.42 5.29
C THR A 3 0.84 4.53 6.21
N VAL A 4 -0.09 4.22 7.13
CA VAL A 4 -0.63 5.23 8.07
C VAL A 4 0.38 5.55 9.18
N GLY A 5 1.12 4.55 9.67
CA GLY A 5 2.12 4.73 10.75
C GLY A 5 3.39 5.52 10.37
N HIS A 6 3.49 5.99 9.12
CA HIS A 6 4.60 6.83 8.64
C HIS A 6 4.23 8.32 8.49
N ARG A 7 2.94 8.69 8.45
CA ARG A 7 2.54 10.08 8.21
C ARG A 7 2.33 10.90 9.48
N THR A 8 1.98 10.27 10.59
CA THR A 8 1.57 11.05 11.77
C THR A 8 2.71 11.36 12.74
N VAL A 9 3.81 10.62 12.77
CA VAL A 9 4.85 10.89 13.77
C VAL A 9 6.23 10.41 13.29
N LEU A 10 6.98 11.32 12.66
CA LEU A 10 8.42 11.14 12.39
C LEU A 10 9.28 11.62 13.58
N ASP A 11 8.67 12.38 14.51
CA ASP A 11 9.23 12.75 15.82
C ASP A 11 8.12 12.76 16.89
N PRO A 12 7.93 11.67 17.64
CA PRO A 12 6.91 11.60 18.69
C PRO A 12 7.26 12.51 19.86
N ALA A 13 6.34 13.38 20.26
CA ALA A 13 6.48 14.14 21.51
C ALA A 13 6.66 13.21 22.73
N ASP A 14 6.08 12.00 22.68
CA ASP A 14 6.27 10.94 23.67
C ASP A 14 5.97 9.53 23.08
N ALA A 15 6.16 8.50 23.90
CA ALA A 15 5.91 7.10 23.50
C ALA A 15 4.43 6.77 23.21
N LEU A 16 3.48 7.58 23.69
CA LEU A 16 2.05 7.42 23.40
C LEU A 16 1.70 8.00 22.02
N ALA A 17 2.45 9.00 21.55
CA ALA A 17 2.34 9.49 20.18
C ALA A 17 2.99 8.53 19.17
N ASP A 18 3.97 7.70 19.56
CA ASP A 18 4.63 6.78 18.63
C ASP A 18 3.79 5.53 18.34
N THR A 19 2.86 5.64 17.38
CA THR A 19 2.04 4.52 16.89
C THR A 19 2.89 3.32 16.44
N GLY A 20 4.11 3.54 15.98
CA GLY A 20 5.01 2.47 15.56
C GLY A 20 5.50 1.62 16.74
N ARG A 21 5.91 2.27 17.84
CA ARG A 21 6.29 1.57 19.08
C ARG A 21 5.10 0.90 19.75
N GLN A 22 3.93 1.52 19.72
CA GLN A 22 2.70 0.88 20.22
C GLN A 22 2.35 -0.38 19.41
N ALA A 23 2.45 -0.32 18.08
CA ALA A 23 2.23 -1.49 17.24
C ALA A 23 3.24 -2.61 17.57
N LEU A 24 4.50 -2.26 17.81
CA LEU A 24 5.52 -3.24 18.22
C LEU A 24 5.19 -3.87 19.58
N PHE A 25 4.81 -3.06 20.57
CA PHE A 25 4.40 -3.57 21.88
C PHE A 25 3.25 -4.59 21.78
N ILE A 26 2.23 -4.29 20.98
CA ILE A 26 1.11 -5.21 20.74
C ILE A 26 1.58 -6.48 20.04
N ALA A 27 2.44 -6.35 19.01
CA ALA A 27 2.97 -7.50 18.29
C ALA A 27 3.87 -8.40 19.16
N ASP A 28 4.66 -7.81 20.07
CA ASP A 28 5.46 -8.55 21.05
C ASP A 28 4.56 -9.34 22.01
N ALA A 29 3.47 -8.73 22.50
CA ALA A 29 2.49 -9.43 23.34
C ALA A 29 1.80 -10.59 22.59
N LEU A 30 1.47 -10.41 21.31
CA LEU A 30 0.89 -11.47 20.48
C LEU A 30 1.85 -12.64 20.30
N VAL A 31 3.12 -12.40 19.98
CA VAL A 31 4.11 -13.48 19.82
C VAL A 31 4.45 -14.14 21.16
N ALA A 32 4.39 -13.41 22.28
CA ALA A 32 4.54 -14.02 23.61
C ALA A 32 3.39 -15.01 23.91
N ALA A 33 2.16 -14.69 23.51
CA ALA A 33 1.02 -15.58 23.67
C ALA A 33 1.03 -16.76 22.66
N TYR A 34 1.53 -16.53 21.44
CA TYR A 34 1.53 -17.51 20.36
C TYR A 34 2.92 -17.65 19.71
N PRO A 35 3.90 -18.24 20.42
CA PRO A 35 5.31 -18.21 20.01
C PRO A 35 5.62 -18.98 18.73
N HIS A 36 4.75 -19.92 18.32
CA HIS A 36 4.93 -20.74 17.12
C HIS A 36 4.01 -20.33 15.96
N ASP A 37 3.21 -19.27 16.12
CA ASP A 37 2.33 -18.80 15.07
C ASP A 37 3.11 -17.97 14.04
N THR A 38 3.08 -18.42 12.78
CA THR A 38 3.81 -17.78 11.68
C THR A 38 3.25 -16.41 11.32
N GLU A 39 1.94 -16.19 11.51
CA GLU A 39 1.28 -14.95 11.14
C GLU A 39 1.53 -13.86 12.19
N ALA A 40 1.53 -14.20 13.48
CA ALA A 40 1.91 -13.31 14.58
C ALA A 40 3.36 -12.85 14.44
N ARG A 41 4.29 -13.77 14.14
CA ARG A 41 5.69 -13.41 13.86
C ARG A 41 5.84 -12.64 12.56
N GLY A 42 5.07 -12.95 11.52
CA GLY A 42 5.02 -12.17 10.28
C GLY A 42 4.62 -10.70 10.53
N LEU A 43 3.58 -10.48 11.34
CA LEU A 43 3.15 -9.12 11.70
C LEU A 43 4.27 -8.37 12.44
N ARG A 44 4.90 -9.04 13.42
CA ARG A 44 6.01 -8.47 14.17
C ARG A 44 7.22 -8.15 13.29
N ALA A 45 7.54 -9.04 12.33
CA ALA A 45 8.59 -8.81 11.35
C ALA A 45 8.32 -7.54 10.53
N VAL A 46 7.12 -7.39 9.98
CA VAL A 46 6.73 -6.19 9.20
C VAL A 46 6.92 -4.91 10.01
N ILE A 47 6.50 -4.91 11.28
CA ILE A 47 6.64 -3.76 12.18
C ILE A 47 8.11 -3.48 12.49
N ARG A 48 8.88 -4.50 12.90
CA ARG A 48 10.32 -4.36 13.22
C ARG A 48 11.11 -3.85 12.03
N LEU A 49 10.89 -4.41 10.84
CA LEU A 49 11.55 -3.98 9.60
C LEU A 49 11.07 -2.58 9.15
N GLY A 50 9.84 -2.19 9.47
CA GLY A 50 9.35 -0.83 9.28
C GLY A 50 10.07 0.17 10.18
N LEU A 51 10.15 -0.14 11.47
CA LEU A 51 10.83 0.68 12.48
C LEU A 51 12.34 0.77 12.25
N ALA A 52 12.98 -0.34 11.86
CA ALA A 52 14.41 -0.40 11.58
C ALA A 52 14.84 0.62 10.51
N ARG A 53 13.94 0.89 9.56
CA ARG A 53 14.16 1.80 8.42
C ARG A 53 13.67 3.22 8.69
N ARG A 54 13.09 3.53 9.86
CA ARG A 54 12.69 4.91 10.19
C ARG A 54 13.90 5.86 10.23
N PRO A 55 15.01 5.50 10.89
CA PRO A 55 16.23 6.30 10.80
C PRO A 55 16.71 6.37 9.34
N GLY A 56 16.97 7.58 8.84
CA GLY A 56 17.41 7.79 7.45
C GLY A 56 16.30 8.05 6.43
N ARG A 57 15.03 8.18 6.85
CA ARG A 57 13.92 8.63 5.97
C ARG A 57 13.67 10.13 5.99
N VAL A 58 14.36 10.86 6.85
CA VAL A 58 14.22 12.30 7.02
C VAL A 58 15.62 12.92 6.95
N ALA A 59 15.76 13.95 6.12
CA ALA A 59 16.95 14.78 6.06
C ALA A 59 17.07 15.63 7.34
N PRO A 60 18.27 16.18 7.65
CA PRO A 60 18.46 17.03 8.84
C PRO A 60 17.53 18.25 8.91
N ASP A 61 17.00 18.70 7.78
CA ASP A 61 16.04 19.81 7.64
C ASP A 61 14.57 19.40 7.84
N GLY A 62 14.29 18.12 8.12
CA GLY A 62 12.94 17.59 8.29
C GLY A 62 12.28 17.11 6.99
N THR A 63 12.94 17.21 5.84
CA THR A 63 12.39 16.79 4.55
C THR A 63 12.40 15.27 4.40
N GLY A 64 11.31 14.68 3.89
CA GLY A 64 11.25 13.25 3.59
C GLY A 64 12.16 12.89 2.41
N LEU A 65 13.04 11.91 2.58
CA LEU A 65 13.98 11.46 1.55
C LEU A 65 13.31 10.53 0.53
N ALA A 66 13.67 10.65 -0.75
CA ALA A 66 13.27 9.68 -1.76
C ALA A 66 13.87 8.30 -1.48
N LEU A 67 13.21 7.23 -1.96
CA LEU A 67 13.58 5.85 -1.64
C LEU A 67 15.04 5.47 -1.98
N HIS A 68 15.61 6.08 -3.03
CA HIS A 68 16.99 5.85 -3.46
C HIS A 68 18.01 6.71 -2.68
N GLU A 69 17.56 7.77 -2.00
CA GLU A 69 18.38 8.69 -1.20
C GLU A 69 18.52 8.22 0.25
N VAL A 70 17.77 7.19 0.66
CA VAL A 70 17.83 6.63 2.01
C VAL A 70 19.18 5.95 2.24
N ASP A 71 20.00 6.54 3.11
CA ASP A 71 21.23 5.90 3.59
C ASP A 71 20.89 4.71 4.50
N ARG A 72 21.01 3.50 3.94
CA ARG A 72 20.75 2.23 4.64
C ARG A 72 21.71 1.97 5.80
N ARG A 73 22.85 2.67 5.87
CA ARG A 73 23.80 2.56 7.00
C ARG A 73 23.22 3.13 8.29
N ARG A 74 22.22 4.01 8.19
CA ARG A 74 21.55 4.63 9.33
C ARG A 74 20.48 3.73 9.96
N TRP A 75 20.11 2.62 9.32
CA TRP A 75 19.07 1.73 9.83
C TRP A 75 19.45 1.10 11.17
N ASP A 76 18.45 0.91 12.03
CA ASP A 76 18.64 0.23 13.30
C ASP A 76 18.96 -1.25 13.05
N ARG A 77 20.21 -1.63 13.31
CA ARG A 77 20.74 -2.97 13.03
C ARG A 77 20.13 -4.04 13.95
N GLY A 78 19.74 -3.67 15.17
CA GLY A 78 19.12 -4.59 16.12
C GLY A 78 17.70 -4.95 15.69
N LEU A 79 16.88 -3.94 15.38
CA LEU A 79 15.53 -4.15 14.84
C LEU A 79 15.54 -4.83 13.47
N LEU A 80 16.53 -4.52 12.64
CA LEU A 80 16.71 -5.16 11.33
C LEU A 80 16.97 -6.67 11.50
N ALA A 81 17.94 -7.06 12.34
CA ALA A 81 18.26 -8.46 12.58
C ALA A 81 17.06 -9.22 13.16
N ALA A 82 16.44 -8.69 14.24
CA ALA A 82 15.27 -9.32 14.86
C ALA A 82 14.06 -9.42 13.92
N GLY A 83 13.87 -8.43 13.05
CA GLY A 83 12.82 -8.45 12.04
C GLY A 83 13.07 -9.47 10.92
N LEU A 84 14.32 -9.64 10.50
CA LEU A 84 14.70 -10.67 9.51
C LEU A 84 14.53 -12.07 10.09
N ASP A 85 14.90 -12.30 11.35
CA ASP A 85 14.71 -13.59 12.03
C ASP A 85 13.23 -13.97 12.10
N ASP A 86 12.37 -13.02 12.48
CA ASP A 86 10.92 -13.23 12.47
C ASP A 86 10.39 -13.49 11.06
N ALA A 87 10.89 -12.79 10.03
CA ALA A 87 10.48 -12.99 8.65
C ALA A 87 10.88 -14.39 8.14
N THR A 88 12.09 -14.85 8.47
CA THR A 88 12.55 -16.20 8.14
C THR A 88 11.70 -17.27 8.81
N PHE A 89 11.33 -17.07 10.08
CA PHE A 89 10.40 -17.98 10.75
C PHE A 89 9.02 -17.98 10.07
N ALA A 90 8.48 -16.79 9.79
CA ALA A 90 7.15 -16.63 9.20
C ALA A 90 7.05 -17.22 7.78
N ALA A 91 8.17 -17.36 7.07
CA ALA A 91 8.22 -17.92 5.72
C ALA A 91 7.74 -19.38 5.61
N ALA A 92 7.57 -20.09 6.72
CA ALA A 92 6.92 -21.40 6.76
C ALA A 92 5.39 -21.33 6.58
N GLY A 93 4.78 -20.15 6.74
CA GLY A 93 3.35 -19.91 6.52
C GLY A 93 3.06 -19.19 5.21
N ASP A 94 1.78 -19.20 4.82
CA ASP A 94 1.24 -18.53 3.62
C ASP A 94 0.22 -17.43 3.98
N GLY A 95 0.18 -17.04 5.26
CA GLY A 95 -0.66 -15.97 5.76
C GLY A 95 -0.29 -14.60 5.18
N ARG A 96 -1.21 -13.64 5.31
CA ARG A 96 -1.03 -12.29 4.79
C ARG A 96 0.24 -11.66 5.35
N PHE A 97 0.43 -11.73 6.67
CA PHE A 97 1.56 -11.09 7.33
C PHE A 97 2.86 -11.87 7.12
N ALA A 98 2.82 -13.18 6.97
CA ALA A 98 3.96 -13.97 6.51
C ALA A 98 4.45 -13.50 5.13
N ILE A 99 3.54 -13.30 4.17
CA ILE A 99 3.90 -12.80 2.83
C ILE A 99 4.39 -11.34 2.87
N GLU A 100 3.70 -10.46 3.62
CA GLU A 100 4.14 -9.07 3.81
C GLU A 100 5.54 -9.02 4.46
N ALA A 101 5.85 -9.92 5.40
CA ALA A 101 7.16 -10.04 6.03
C ALA A 101 8.25 -10.49 5.06
N ALA A 102 7.95 -11.46 4.20
CA ALA A 102 8.89 -11.88 3.15
C ALA A 102 9.23 -10.73 2.19
N ILE A 103 8.23 -9.94 1.77
CA ILE A 103 8.46 -8.74 0.94
C ILE A 103 9.31 -7.71 1.68
N ALA A 104 8.96 -7.41 2.94
CA ALA A 104 9.73 -6.46 3.76
C ALA A 104 11.17 -6.95 3.98
N GLY A 105 11.37 -8.25 4.18
CA GLY A 105 12.67 -8.89 4.35
C GLY A 105 13.55 -8.71 3.12
N LEU A 106 13.03 -8.97 1.91
CA LEU A 106 13.78 -8.77 0.65
C LEU A 106 14.23 -7.32 0.44
N HIS A 107 13.35 -6.36 0.74
CA HIS A 107 13.76 -4.96 0.68
C HIS A 107 14.86 -4.62 1.68
N SER A 108 14.81 -5.24 2.86
CA SER A 108 15.66 -4.90 4.00
C SER A 108 17.00 -5.65 3.99
N SER A 109 17.08 -6.80 3.31
CA SER A 109 18.32 -7.56 3.13
C SER A 109 19.14 -7.11 1.92
N ALA A 110 18.52 -6.43 0.95
CA ALA A 110 19.23 -5.92 -0.21
C ALA A 110 20.29 -4.86 0.17
N PRO A 111 21.50 -4.89 -0.41
CA PRO A 111 22.54 -3.91 -0.11
C PRO A 111 22.24 -2.53 -0.70
N THR A 112 21.53 -2.46 -1.83
CA THR A 112 21.05 -1.22 -2.45
C THR A 112 19.62 -1.42 -2.97
N PHE A 113 18.98 -0.35 -3.44
CA PHE A 113 17.64 -0.43 -4.03
C PHE A 113 17.63 -1.25 -5.31
N GLU A 114 18.60 -1.02 -6.17
CA GLU A 114 18.78 -1.66 -7.48
C GLU A 114 19.07 -3.15 -7.33
N ARG A 115 19.75 -3.54 -6.26
CA ARG A 115 20.07 -4.94 -5.94
C ARG A 115 18.96 -5.69 -5.20
N THR A 116 17.78 -5.10 -5.08
CA THR A 116 16.60 -5.78 -4.54
C THR A 116 16.15 -6.87 -5.52
N ASP A 117 15.78 -8.05 -5.02
CA ASP A 117 15.20 -9.12 -5.85
C ASP A 117 13.75 -8.78 -6.22
N TRP A 118 13.60 -7.91 -7.23
CA TRP A 118 12.32 -7.44 -7.71
C TRP A 118 11.47 -8.57 -8.31
N ALA A 119 12.09 -9.53 -8.98
CA ALA A 119 11.40 -10.69 -9.55
C ALA A 119 10.71 -11.51 -8.44
N ARG A 120 11.41 -11.77 -7.33
CA ARG A 120 10.82 -12.45 -6.17
C ARG A 120 9.72 -11.62 -5.51
N ILE A 121 9.90 -10.31 -5.39
CA ILE A 121 8.88 -9.41 -4.84
C ILE A 121 7.59 -9.41 -5.67
N VAL A 122 7.69 -9.44 -7.01
CA VAL A 122 6.51 -9.54 -7.90
C VAL A 122 5.73 -10.83 -7.63
N GLN A 123 6.43 -11.97 -7.46
CA GLN A 123 5.79 -13.24 -7.13
C GLN A 123 5.06 -13.18 -5.78
N LEU A 124 5.71 -12.61 -4.77
CA LEU A 124 5.12 -12.46 -3.43
C LEU A 124 3.91 -11.52 -3.44
N TYR A 125 3.94 -10.43 -4.21
CA TYR A 125 2.75 -9.60 -4.39
C TYR A 125 1.62 -10.32 -5.13
N GLY A 126 1.95 -11.21 -6.08
CA GLY A 126 0.98 -12.09 -6.71
C GLY A 126 0.29 -13.02 -5.71
N ALA A 127 1.05 -13.63 -4.81
CA ALA A 127 0.49 -14.46 -3.73
C ALA A 127 -0.32 -13.62 -2.73
N LEU A 128 0.18 -12.43 -2.37
CA LEU A 128 -0.51 -11.52 -1.46
C LEU A 128 -1.84 -11.03 -2.03
N GLU A 129 -1.91 -10.76 -3.34
CA GLU A 129 -3.15 -10.31 -4.00
C GLU A 129 -4.22 -11.41 -3.97
N GLN A 130 -3.84 -12.68 -4.06
CA GLN A 130 -4.77 -13.80 -3.92
C GLN A 130 -5.29 -13.92 -2.49
N ARG A 131 -4.41 -13.72 -1.48
CA ARG A 131 -4.77 -13.84 -0.06
C ARG A 131 -5.52 -12.63 0.48
N TRP A 132 -5.18 -11.44 0.00
CA TRP A 132 -5.70 -10.15 0.42
C TRP A 132 -5.90 -9.23 -0.80
N PRO A 133 -7.00 -9.42 -1.54
CA PRO A 133 -7.31 -8.60 -2.72
C PRO A 133 -7.57 -7.16 -2.29
N SER A 134 -6.62 -6.26 -2.59
CA SER A 134 -6.78 -4.84 -2.29
C SER A 134 -6.14 -3.97 -3.38
N PRO A 135 -6.71 -2.79 -3.69
CA PRO A 135 -6.13 -1.87 -4.68
C PRO A 135 -4.68 -1.52 -4.37
N SER A 136 -4.37 -1.34 -3.09
CA SER A 136 -3.03 -1.07 -2.58
C SER A 136 -2.01 -2.15 -2.94
N VAL A 137 -2.38 -3.43 -2.80
CA VAL A 137 -1.51 -4.57 -3.15
C VAL A 137 -1.30 -4.62 -4.66
N ARG A 138 -2.35 -4.39 -5.45
CA ARG A 138 -2.27 -4.35 -6.91
C ARG A 138 -1.33 -3.24 -7.41
N VAL A 139 -1.46 -2.02 -6.88
CA VAL A 139 -0.56 -0.92 -7.22
C VAL A 139 0.88 -1.23 -6.83
N ALA A 140 1.12 -1.78 -5.64
CA ALA A 140 2.46 -2.15 -5.21
C ALA A 140 3.08 -3.24 -6.11
N ARG A 141 2.26 -4.20 -6.57
CA ARG A 141 2.68 -5.20 -7.54
C ARG A 141 3.10 -4.58 -8.87
N LEU A 142 2.33 -3.63 -9.40
CA LEU A 142 2.66 -2.93 -10.65
C LEU A 142 4.00 -2.19 -10.55
N VAL A 143 4.24 -1.51 -9.44
CA VAL A 143 5.53 -0.84 -9.17
C VAL A 143 6.66 -1.86 -9.13
N ALA A 144 6.49 -2.99 -8.44
CA ALA A 144 7.50 -4.04 -8.40
C ALA A 144 7.78 -4.65 -9.79
N THR A 145 6.75 -4.82 -10.61
CA THR A 145 6.89 -5.29 -12.00
C THR A 145 7.70 -4.30 -12.83
N ALA A 146 7.39 -3.00 -12.76
CA ALA A 146 8.16 -1.97 -13.46
C ALA A 146 9.64 -1.99 -13.05
N GLN A 147 9.93 -2.14 -11.75
CA GLN A 147 11.31 -2.25 -11.26
C GLN A 147 12.02 -3.52 -11.74
N ALA A 148 11.32 -4.66 -11.80
CA ALA A 148 11.88 -5.90 -12.32
C ALA A 148 12.25 -5.80 -13.81
N LEU A 149 11.45 -5.08 -14.60
CA LEU A 149 11.75 -4.81 -16.01
C LEU A 149 12.98 -3.91 -16.15
N LEU A 150 13.07 -2.84 -15.34
CA LEU A 150 14.22 -1.92 -15.34
C LEU A 150 15.53 -2.57 -14.86
N ALA A 151 15.45 -3.60 -14.01
CA ALA A 151 16.62 -4.31 -13.52
C ALA A 151 17.23 -5.28 -14.56
N THR A 152 16.52 -5.59 -15.64
CA THR A 152 17.01 -6.46 -16.71
C THR A 152 17.77 -5.60 -17.74
N PRO A 153 19.06 -5.85 -18.01
CA PRO A 153 19.79 -5.07 -19.00
C PRO A 153 19.19 -5.31 -20.40
N GLY A 154 18.58 -4.29 -21.00
CA GLY A 154 18.09 -4.32 -22.38
C GLY A 154 16.71 -3.71 -22.67
N THR A 155 16.00 -3.15 -21.69
CA THR A 155 14.72 -2.46 -21.94
C THR A 155 14.97 -0.96 -22.10
N GLU A 156 14.97 -0.48 -23.35
CA GLU A 156 14.97 0.95 -23.65
C GLU A 156 13.70 1.61 -23.09
N PRO A 157 13.79 2.80 -22.49
CA PRO A 157 12.66 3.45 -21.79
C PRO A 157 11.47 3.84 -22.69
N ASP A 158 11.60 3.73 -24.01
CA ASP A 158 10.56 4.08 -25.00
C ASP A 158 9.39 3.07 -25.04
N ASP A 159 9.61 1.85 -24.56
CA ASP A 159 8.58 0.79 -24.56
C ASP A 159 7.60 0.89 -23.37
N LEU A 160 7.83 1.80 -22.41
CA LEU A 160 7.08 1.83 -21.15
C LEU A 160 5.89 2.80 -21.14
N VAL A 161 5.79 3.72 -22.11
CA VAL A 161 4.67 4.68 -22.24
C VAL A 161 4.37 4.93 -23.71
N THR A 162 3.60 4.04 -24.34
CA THR A 162 2.75 4.44 -25.47
C THR A 162 1.29 4.33 -25.01
N PRO A 163 0.62 5.44 -24.65
CA PRO A 163 -0.83 5.40 -24.45
C PRO A 163 -1.49 5.00 -25.78
N PRO A 164 -2.55 4.17 -25.78
CA PRO A 164 -3.26 3.85 -27.00
C PRO A 164 -3.75 5.16 -27.65
N SER A 165 -3.37 5.39 -28.91
CA SER A 165 -3.86 6.53 -29.68
C SER A 165 -5.39 6.56 -29.62
N PRO A 166 -6.02 7.72 -29.35
CA PRO A 166 -7.47 7.80 -29.35
C PRO A 166 -7.98 7.48 -30.75
N SER A 167 -8.86 6.48 -30.85
CA SER A 167 -9.62 6.21 -32.08
C SER A 167 -10.31 7.49 -32.55
N PRO A 168 -10.37 7.78 -33.86
CA PRO A 168 -11.05 8.98 -34.35
C PRO A 168 -12.53 8.91 -33.97
N THR A 169 -12.95 9.78 -33.06
CA THR A 169 -14.37 10.04 -32.82
C THR A 169 -14.97 10.61 -34.10
N SER A 170 -15.88 9.85 -34.70
CA SER A 170 -16.78 10.30 -35.76
C SER A 170 -17.56 11.52 -35.25
N SER A 171 -17.16 12.72 -35.68
CA SER A 171 -17.95 13.94 -35.53
C SER A 171 -19.24 13.81 -36.36
N GLY A 172 -20.36 13.55 -35.70
CA GLY A 172 -21.68 13.81 -36.27
C GLY A 172 -21.96 15.31 -36.18
N GLU A 173 -22.22 15.96 -37.32
CA GLU A 173 -22.65 17.35 -37.42
C GLU A 173 -23.97 17.60 -36.68
N PRO A 174 -24.19 18.79 -36.09
CA PRO A 174 -25.49 19.18 -35.56
C PRO A 174 -26.40 19.70 -36.69
N GLY A 175 -27.43 18.93 -37.03
CA GLY A 175 -28.54 19.37 -37.87
C GLY A 175 -29.51 20.28 -37.10
N ASP A 176 -29.84 21.39 -37.74
CA ASP A 176 -30.79 22.43 -37.35
C ASP A 176 -32.23 21.89 -37.14
N GLU A 177 -32.84 22.18 -35.98
CA GLU A 177 -34.29 22.00 -35.80
C GLU A 177 -34.87 23.11 -34.91
N SER A 178 -34.91 24.33 -35.47
CA SER A 178 -35.95 25.30 -35.10
C SER A 178 -37.31 24.73 -35.51
N THR A 179 -38.18 24.29 -34.56
CA THR A 179 -39.67 24.38 -34.64
C THR A 179 -40.36 23.59 -33.51
N ARG A 180 -40.85 24.29 -32.47
CA ARG A 180 -42.12 24.10 -31.70
C ARG A 180 -41.99 24.36 -30.19
N LEU A 181 -41.92 25.64 -29.85
CA LEU A 181 -42.39 26.15 -28.55
C LEU A 181 -43.67 26.94 -28.80
N ARG A 182 -44.83 26.32 -28.54
CA ARG A 182 -46.08 27.05 -28.30
C ARG A 182 -47.05 26.23 -27.45
N ALA A 183 -47.31 26.77 -26.25
CA ALA A 183 -48.54 26.64 -25.45
C ALA A 183 -48.80 25.23 -24.85
N THR A 184 -49.22 25.02 -23.60
CA THR A 184 -50.01 25.82 -22.65
C THR A 184 -49.77 25.32 -21.22
N ALA A 185 -49.89 26.24 -20.26
CA ALA A 185 -49.99 25.99 -18.83
C ALA A 185 -51.11 25.01 -18.43
N THR A 186 -50.98 24.36 -17.25
CA THR A 186 -51.96 24.36 -16.14
C THR A 186 -51.62 23.30 -15.08
N SER A 187 -51.32 23.78 -13.87
CA SER A 187 -51.33 23.07 -12.56
C SER A 187 -52.70 22.42 -12.27
N PRO A 188 -52.87 21.39 -11.40
CA PRO A 188 -52.63 21.57 -9.96
C PRO A 188 -52.25 20.34 -9.08
N ARG A 189 -51.75 20.71 -7.88
CA ARG A 189 -51.79 20.04 -6.55
C ARG A 189 -52.65 18.77 -6.40
N SER A 190 -52.15 17.81 -5.60
CA SER A 190 -52.62 17.56 -4.22
C SER A 190 -51.86 16.43 -3.52
N SER A 191 -51.52 16.65 -2.24
CA SER A 191 -51.07 15.65 -1.25
C SER A 191 -52.25 14.79 -0.75
N PRO A 192 -51.98 13.61 -0.15
CA PRO A 192 -52.18 13.45 1.30
C PRO A 192 -51.09 12.56 1.95
N SER A 193 -50.53 12.88 3.13
CA SER A 193 -51.06 12.59 4.48
C SER A 193 -51.48 11.14 4.70
N ASN A 194 -50.62 10.31 5.32
CA ASN A 194 -51.09 9.24 6.21
C ASN A 194 -50.06 8.92 7.32
N ARG A 195 -50.39 9.29 8.56
CA ARG A 195 -49.83 8.74 9.80
C ARG A 195 -51.02 8.51 10.74
N SER A 196 -51.38 7.25 10.94
CA SER A 196 -52.06 6.77 12.14
C SER A 196 -52.09 5.24 12.14
N GLY A 197 -51.41 4.64 13.12
CA GLY A 197 -51.53 3.22 13.45
C GLY A 197 -51.01 3.05 14.87
N GLY A 198 -51.93 2.84 15.81
CA GLY A 198 -51.67 2.59 17.23
C GLY A 198 -52.39 1.34 17.72
N SER A 199 -51.91 0.84 18.86
CA SER A 199 -52.39 -0.27 19.72
C SER A 199 -52.23 -1.69 19.13
N VAL A 200 -51.75 -2.68 19.87
CA VAL A 200 -52.09 -3.10 21.25
C VAL A 200 -50.84 -3.41 22.08
#